data_AF-A6L2N6-F1
#
_entry.id   AF-A6L2N6-F1
#
_cell.length_a   1.000
_cell.length_b   1.000
_cell.length_c   1.000
_cell.angle_alpha   90.00
_cell.angle_beta   90.00
_cell.angle_gamma   90.00
#
_symmetry.space_group_name_H-M   'P 1'
#
loop_
_entity.id
_entity.type
_entity.pdbx_description
1 polymer ?
#
loop_
_entity_poly.entity_id
_entity_poly.type
_entity_poly.pdbx_seq_one_letter_code
_entity_poly.pdbx_strand_id
1 'polypeptide(L)'
;MHLLYKNERYWLNDEDEAVLRQSNSEFEQISPLEHLFHCNFSSATNEKEGEWMTAMDIFNYLQENTRDKLSINKINWFGRILRKLNIPKKTSTRGTLYHVTKLK
;
A
#
# COMPACT_ATOMS: atom_id res chain seq x y z
N MET A 1 33.43 -28.41 -14.16
CA MET A 1 33.96 -27.15 -14.72
C MET A 1 33.66 -27.06 -16.22
N HIS A 2 32.40 -26.94 -16.64
CA HIS A 2 32.05 -26.89 -18.07
C HIS A 2 31.10 -25.75 -18.45
N LEU A 3 30.63 -24.98 -17.46
CA LEU A 3 29.51 -24.08 -17.65
C LEU A 3 29.85 -22.58 -17.53
N LEU A 4 31.05 -22.25 -17.03
CA LEU A 4 31.60 -20.89 -17.06
C LEU A 4 31.97 -20.43 -18.48
N TYR A 5 32.05 -21.35 -19.45
CA TYR A 5 32.47 -21.07 -20.82
C TYR A 5 31.36 -20.54 -21.72
N LYS A 6 30.09 -20.57 -21.29
CA LYS A 6 28.95 -20.20 -22.15
C LYS A 6 28.49 -18.75 -22.03
N ASN A 7 29.06 -17.95 -21.13
CA ASN A 7 28.63 -16.56 -20.90
C ASN A 7 27.11 -16.42 -20.64
N GLU A 8 26.45 -17.53 -20.27
CA GLU A 8 25.03 -17.57 -19.92
C GLU A 8 24.89 -17.13 -18.46
N ARG A 9 23.84 -16.33 -18.19
CA ARG A 9 23.61 -15.72 -16.89
C ARG A 9 23.34 -16.81 -15.85
N TYR A 10 24.27 -16.94 -14.89
CA TYR A 10 24.35 -18.07 -13.95
C TYR A 10 23.64 -17.85 -12.60
N TRP A 11 23.00 -16.70 -12.42
CA TRP A 11 22.33 -16.31 -11.19
C TRP A 11 20.91 -15.84 -11.53
N LEU A 12 19.93 -16.62 -11.05
CA LEU A 12 18.48 -16.39 -11.06
C LEU A 12 17.88 -15.99 -12.42
N ASN A 13 17.07 -16.87 -13.00
CA ASN A 13 16.26 -16.52 -14.17
C ASN A 13 15.09 -15.61 -13.75
N ASP A 14 14.44 -14.93 -14.71
CA ASP A 14 13.29 -14.05 -14.42
C ASP A 14 12.16 -14.78 -13.64
N GLU A 15 12.01 -16.09 -13.86
CA GLU A 15 11.07 -16.93 -13.12
C GLU A 15 11.49 -17.12 -11.66
N ASP A 16 12.76 -17.42 -11.40
CA ASP A 16 13.28 -17.55 -10.03
C ASP A 16 13.20 -16.20 -9.29
N GLU A 17 13.45 -15.09 -9.99
CA GLU A 17 13.34 -13.75 -9.41
C GLU A 17 11.88 -13.39 -9.07
N ALA A 18 10.90 -13.85 -9.86
CA ALA A 18 9.49 -13.67 -9.56
C ALA A 18 9.04 -14.45 -8.31
N VAL A 19 9.49 -15.69 -8.17
CA VAL A 19 9.21 -16.53 -6.99
C VAL A 19 9.82 -15.91 -5.73
N LEU A 20 11.06 -15.42 -5.80
CA LEU A 20 11.68 -14.71 -4.69
C LEU A 20 10.97 -13.42 -4.32
N ARG A 21 10.51 -12.63 -5.30
CA ARG A 21 9.72 -11.41 -5.02
C ARG A 21 8.39 -11.73 -4.34
N GLN A 22 7.71 -12.80 -4.76
CA GLN A 22 6.47 -13.24 -4.14
C GLN A 22 6.70 -13.71 -2.70
N SER A 23 7.73 -14.53 -2.47
CA SER A 23 8.11 -14.98 -1.12
C SER A 23 8.61 -13.85 -0.23
N ASN A 24 9.27 -12.84 -0.78
CA ASN A 24 9.76 -11.68 -0.03
C ASN A 24 8.68 -10.65 0.28
N SER A 25 7.48 -10.76 -0.31
CA SER A 25 6.37 -9.84 -0.04
C SER A 25 5.94 -9.86 1.43
N GLU A 26 6.07 -11.00 2.11
CA GLU A 26 5.75 -11.15 3.54
C GLU A 26 6.80 -10.51 4.46
N PHE A 27 8.03 -10.30 3.94
CA PHE A 27 9.14 -9.66 4.66
C PHE A 27 9.28 -8.18 4.32
N GLU A 28 8.43 -7.63 3.44
CA GLU A 28 8.44 -6.19 3.18
C GLU A 28 8.09 -5.42 4.46
N GLN A 29 9.01 -4.57 4.88
CA GLN A 29 8.83 -3.77 6.08
C GLN A 29 7.65 -2.80 5.90
N ILE A 30 6.57 -3.07 6.64
CA ILE A 30 5.39 -2.21 6.68
C ILE A 30 5.81 -0.86 7.25
N SER A 31 5.50 0.21 6.54
CA SER A 31 5.81 1.54 7.04
C SER A 31 4.93 1.91 8.24
N PRO A 32 5.38 2.83 9.11
CA PRO A 32 4.55 3.31 10.20
C PRO A 32 3.19 3.87 9.75
N LEU A 33 3.12 4.47 8.55
CA LEU A 33 1.87 5.06 8.04
C LEU A 33 0.91 4.00 7.48
N GLU A 34 1.44 2.94 6.86
CA GLU A 34 0.66 1.79 6.42
C GLU A 34 0.12 1.01 7.63
N HIS A 35 0.94 0.84 8.67
CA HIS A 35 0.50 0.26 9.93
C HIS A 35 -0.60 1.10 10.60
N LEU A 36 -0.43 2.43 10.68
CA LEU A 36 -1.46 3.34 11.18
C LEU A 36 -2.76 3.24 10.37
N PHE A 37 -2.65 3.11 9.05
CA PHE A 37 -3.82 2.86 8.22
C PHE A 37 -4.51 1.55 8.61
N HIS A 38 -3.79 0.43 8.73
CA HIS A 38 -4.35 -0.85 9.14
C HIS A 38 -4.95 -0.86 10.55
N CYS A 39 -4.45 -0.03 11.47
CA CYS A 39 -5.02 0.10 12.83
C CYS A 39 -6.36 0.84 12.84
N ASN A 40 -6.56 1.79 11.92
CA ASN A 40 -7.74 2.68 11.91
C ASN A 40 -8.74 2.35 10.80
N PHE A 41 -8.31 1.66 9.75
CA PHE A 41 -9.09 1.41 8.55
C PHE A 41 -8.87 0.00 8.01
N SER A 42 -9.93 -0.57 7.45
CA SER A 42 -9.88 -1.74 6.59
C SER A 42 -10.35 -1.41 5.18
N SER A 43 -9.91 -2.20 4.20
CA SER A 43 -10.48 -2.12 2.85
C SER A 43 -11.94 -2.58 2.90
N ALA A 44 -12.84 -1.73 2.43
CA ALA A 44 -14.26 -2.04 2.48
C ALA A 44 -14.59 -3.08 1.39
N THR A 45 -14.78 -4.34 1.81
CA THR A 45 -15.15 -5.46 0.93
C THR A 45 -16.61 -5.38 0.48
N ASN A 46 -17.49 -4.75 1.29
CA ASN A 46 -18.91 -4.59 1.01
C ASN A 46 -19.26 -3.11 0.74
N GLU A 47 -19.96 -2.83 -0.38
CA GLU A 47 -20.47 -1.49 -0.74
C GLU A 47 -21.35 -0.82 0.31
N LYS A 48 -21.85 -1.58 1.30
CA LYS A 48 -22.77 -1.10 2.35
C LYS A 48 -22.08 -0.69 3.65
N GLU A 49 -20.82 -1.07 3.86
CA GLU A 49 -20.11 -0.86 5.13
C GLU A 49 -18.90 0.07 5.00
N GLY A 50 -18.61 0.56 3.80
CA GLY A 50 -17.51 1.47 3.52
C GLY A 50 -17.97 2.91 3.31
N GLU A 51 -17.10 3.84 3.68
CA GLU A 51 -17.21 5.26 3.37
C GLU A 51 -16.28 5.58 2.19
N TRP A 52 -16.74 6.42 1.26
CA TRP A 52 -15.90 6.94 0.19
C TRP A 52 -15.19 8.19 0.67
N MET A 53 -13.89 8.09 0.92
CA MET A 53 -13.07 9.18 1.46
C MET A 53 -11.93 9.52 0.50
N THR A 54 -11.51 10.79 0.44
CA THR A 54 -10.30 11.13 -0.31
C THR A 54 -9.06 10.69 0.45
N ALA A 55 -7.94 10.54 -0.25
CA ALA A 55 -6.65 10.29 0.42
C ALA A 55 -6.32 11.37 1.47
N MET A 56 -6.74 12.61 1.24
CA MET A 56 -6.58 13.72 2.18
C MET A 56 -7.44 13.53 3.43
N ASP A 57 -8.71 13.15 3.27
CA ASP A 57 -9.62 12.96 4.41
C ASP A 57 -9.15 11.81 5.32
N ILE A 58 -8.70 10.70 4.70
CA ILE A 58 -8.13 9.58 5.44
C ILE A 58 -6.85 10.01 6.17
N PHE A 59 -5.99 10.77 5.50
CA PHE A 59 -4.74 11.27 6.09
C PHE A 59 -5.00 12.22 7.27
N ASN A 60 -5.98 13.11 7.15
CA ASN A 60 -6.39 14.01 8.23
C ASN A 60 -6.95 13.23 9.42
N TYR A 61 -7.79 12.21 9.18
CA TYR A 61 -8.30 11.34 10.23
C TYR A 61 -7.17 10.62 10.99
N LEU A 62 -6.17 10.10 10.26
CA LEU A 62 -4.99 9.50 10.87
C LEU A 62 -4.17 10.52 11.68
N GLN A 63 -4.12 11.78 11.22
CA GLN A 63 -3.43 12.86 11.93
C GLN A 63 -4.16 13.27 13.21
N GLU A 64 -5.49 13.20 13.26
CA GLU A 64 -6.27 13.46 14.48
C GLU A 64 -6.17 12.32 15.49
N ASN A 65 -6.17 11.06 15.02
CA ASN A 65 -6.04 9.89 15.90
C ASN A 65 -4.60 9.63 16.38
N THR A 66 -3.59 10.22 15.73
CA THR A 66 -2.18 10.07 16.12
C THR A 66 -1.73 11.34 16.84
N ARG A 67 -1.05 11.21 18.00
CA ARG A 67 -0.48 12.38 18.71
C ARG A 67 0.60 13.11 17.91
N ASP A 68 1.23 12.44 16.95
CA ASP A 68 2.26 13.00 16.09
C ASP A 68 1.68 13.71 14.86
N LYS A 69 2.16 14.93 14.61
CA LYS A 69 1.85 15.66 13.37
C LYS A 69 2.43 14.93 12.17
N LEU A 70 1.58 14.24 11.42
CA LEU A 70 1.96 13.68 10.12
C LEU A 70 2.31 14.83 9.16
N SER A 71 3.55 14.86 8.66
CA SER A 71 3.98 15.89 7.71
C SER A 71 3.23 15.78 6.39
N ILE A 72 2.76 16.90 5.84
CA ILE A 72 2.07 16.98 4.54
C ILE A 72 2.88 16.34 3.41
N ASN A 73 4.22 16.38 3.48
CA ASN A 73 5.09 15.72 2.50
C ASN A 73 4.84 14.20 2.39
N LYS A 74 4.27 13.57 3.43
CA LYS A 74 3.91 12.15 3.44
C LYS A 74 2.62 11.83 2.70
N ILE A 75 1.82 12.81 2.26
CA ILE A 75 0.56 12.54 1.57
C ILE A 75 0.76 11.91 0.18
N ASN A 76 1.78 12.34 -0.55
CA ASN A 76 2.16 11.72 -1.83
C ASN A 76 2.57 10.26 -1.63
N TRP A 77 3.28 10.01 -0.52
CA TRP A 77 3.70 8.67 -0.13
C TRP A 77 2.50 7.82 0.29
N PHE A 78 1.56 8.40 1.03
CA PHE A 78 0.30 7.76 1.41
C PHE A 78 -0.54 7.33 0.20
N GLY A 79 -0.63 8.17 -0.84
CA GLY A 79 -1.29 7.80 -2.09
C GLY A 79 -0.66 6.56 -2.77
N ARG A 80 0.66 6.36 -2.62
CA ARG A 80 1.35 5.16 -3.12
C ARG A 80 1.02 3.94 -2.27
N ILE A 81 0.91 4.09 -0.95
CA ILE A 81 0.46 3.01 -0.05
C ILE A 81 -0.95 2.57 -0.42
N LEU A 82 -1.91 3.50 -0.57
CA LEU A 82 -3.29 3.17 -0.92
C LEU A 82 -3.37 2.40 -2.25
N ARG A 83 -2.49 2.74 -3.20
CA ARG A 83 -2.35 1.99 -4.46
C ARG A 83 -1.73 0.61 -4.25
N LYS A 84 -0.73 0.47 -3.38
CA LYS A 84 -0.10 -0.81 -3.02
C LYS A 84 -1.09 -1.75 -2.33
N LEU A 85 -1.91 -1.23 -1.41
CA LEU A 85 -2.96 -1.95 -0.69
C LEU A 85 -4.17 -2.33 -1.58
N ASN A 86 -4.14 -1.96 -2.87
CA ASN A 86 -5.17 -2.25 -3.85
C ASN A 86 -6.60 -1.87 -3.41
N ILE A 87 -6.73 -0.73 -2.73
CA ILE A 87 -8.02 -0.26 -2.21
C ILE A 87 -8.93 0.15 -3.36
N PRO A 88 -10.23 -0.26 -3.35
CA PRO A 88 -11.18 0.16 -4.37
C PRO A 88 -11.24 1.68 -4.45
N LYS A 89 -11.09 2.21 -5.67
CA LYS A 89 -11.03 3.65 -5.92
C LYS A 89 -12.00 4.08 -7.01
N LYS A 90 -12.55 5.28 -6.85
CA LYS A 90 -13.48 5.90 -7.79
C LYS A 90 -13.02 7.31 -8.11
N THR A 91 -13.06 7.67 -9.39
CA THR A 91 -12.81 9.05 -9.83
C THR A 91 -14.08 9.88 -9.62
N SER A 92 -13.91 11.07 -9.04
CA SER A 92 -14.99 12.01 -8.75
C SER A 92 -14.55 13.44 -9.08
N THR A 93 -15.48 14.38 -9.13
CA THR A 93 -15.21 15.81 -9.36
C THR A 93 -14.31 16.42 -8.27
N ARG A 94 -14.31 15.83 -7.07
CA ARG A 94 -13.45 16.23 -5.94
C ARG A 94 -12.08 15.53 -5.90
N GLY A 95 -11.80 14.63 -6.83
CA GLY A 95 -10.56 13.84 -6.88
C GLY A 95 -10.79 12.33 -6.82
N THR A 96 -9.76 11.59 -6.41
CA THR A 96 -9.83 10.12 -6.25
C THR A 96 -10.36 9.79 -4.86
N LEU A 97 -11.49 9.07 -4.82
CA LEU A 97 -12.09 8.54 -3.61
C LEU A 97 -11.66 7.09 -3.43
N TYR A 98 -11.43 6.69 -2.19
CA TYR A 98 -11.07 5.35 -1.77
C TYR A 98 -12.17 4.81 -0.87
N HIS A 99 -12.53 3.55 -1.07
CA HIS A 99 -13.57 2.87 -0.30
C HIS A 99 -12.95 2.21 0.92
N VAL A 100 -13.15 2.80 2.09
CA VAL A 100 -12.53 2.37 3.35
C VAL A 100 -13.56 2.25 4.46
N THR A 101 -13.39 1.28 5.35
CA THR A 101 -14.22 1.12 6.55
C THR A 101 -13.38 1.53 7.76
N LYS A 102 -13.91 2.44 8.59
CA LYS A 102 -13.27 2.84 9.85
C LYS A 102 -13.38 1.70 10.86
N LEU A 103 -12.24 1.24 11.37
CA LEU A 103 -12.16 0.31 12.50
C LEU A 103 -12.31 1.15 13.77
N LYS A 104 -13.32 0.83 14.58
CA LYS A 104 -13.68 1.56 15.79
C LYS A 104 -12.82 1.18 16.99
#